data_AF-A0A7W1VAY5-F1
#
_entry.id   AF-A0A7W1VAY5-F1
#
_cell.length_a   1.000
_cell.length_b   1.000
_cell.length_c   1.000
_cell.angle_alpha   90.00
_cell.angle_beta   90.00
_cell.angle_gamma   90.00
#
_symmetry.space_group_name_H-M   'P 1'
#
loop_
_entity.id
_entity.type
_entity.pdbx_description
1 polymer ?
#
loop_
_entity_poly.entity_id
_entity_poly.type
_entity_poly.pdbx_seq_one_letter_code
_entity_poly.pdbx_strand_id
1 'polypeptide(L)'
;MKTAFLEFLADDGIVFHPMAINGKEFWRARPESSASLSRYPVFADVSSNGVLGYTTGPGEFRPKGKSDTTVYYSEYATIWRKQADGNYKVALDIGVSHNKPLSFDTNWESPKTSAKVSEENKLLAAKFINSFFDTATTKGLGKAYKMFAAEDARFLRDGKFPIIGKANASAGIENSKITFGKSVTIQSAGDLGYSVTTYEMKDGDKKIKKGIVMQVWKLFDGKWQIVLDVFSPIPEK
;
A
#
# COMPACT_ATOMS: atom_id res chain seq x y z
N MET A 1 4.32 -21.03 -4.65
CA MET A 1 3.99 -19.60 -4.74
C MET A 1 3.01 -19.29 -5.88
N LYS A 2 3.31 -19.67 -7.14
CA LYS A 2 2.47 -19.40 -8.31
C LYS A 2 1.00 -19.83 -8.15
N THR A 3 0.76 -21.07 -7.72
CA THR A 3 -0.61 -21.59 -7.47
C THR A 3 -1.41 -20.69 -6.53
N ALA A 4 -0.80 -20.21 -5.44
CA ALA A 4 -1.48 -19.34 -4.48
C ALA A 4 -1.87 -17.99 -5.11
N PHE A 5 -0.99 -17.38 -5.90
CA PHE A 5 -1.34 -16.14 -6.60
C PHE A 5 -2.45 -16.35 -7.64
N LEU A 6 -2.39 -17.43 -8.42
CA LEU A 6 -3.44 -17.75 -9.40
C LEU A 6 -4.80 -18.02 -8.75
N GLU A 7 -4.79 -18.65 -7.58
CA GLU A 7 -5.98 -18.92 -6.79
C GLU A 7 -6.57 -17.63 -6.21
N PHE A 8 -5.75 -16.82 -5.52
CA PHE A 8 -6.27 -15.72 -4.72
C PHE A 8 -6.34 -14.37 -5.44
N LEU A 9 -5.70 -14.18 -6.59
CA LEU A 9 -5.86 -12.95 -7.37
C LEU A 9 -7.27 -12.82 -7.94
N ALA A 10 -7.79 -11.59 -7.98
CA ALA A 10 -8.92 -11.26 -8.83
C ALA A 10 -8.50 -11.35 -10.31
N ASP A 11 -9.44 -11.51 -11.24
CA ASP A 11 -9.11 -11.60 -12.67
C ASP A 11 -8.46 -10.32 -13.21
N ASP A 12 -8.86 -9.17 -12.66
CA ASP A 12 -8.30 -7.83 -12.88
C ASP A 12 -7.26 -7.44 -11.82
N GLY A 13 -6.84 -8.36 -10.96
CA GLY A 13 -5.93 -8.08 -9.86
C GLY A 13 -4.56 -7.58 -10.35
N ILE A 14 -4.02 -6.56 -9.69
CA ILE A 14 -2.78 -5.89 -10.11
C ILE A 14 -1.61 -6.31 -9.21
N VAL A 15 -0.46 -6.58 -9.80
CA VAL A 15 0.83 -6.69 -9.10
C VAL A 15 1.83 -5.71 -9.72
N PHE A 16 2.93 -5.41 -9.03
CA PHE A 16 3.94 -4.46 -9.49
C PHE A 16 5.27 -5.15 -9.76
N HIS A 17 5.76 -5.07 -11.00
CA HIS A 17 7.06 -5.64 -11.38
C HIS A 17 7.76 -4.91 -12.56
N PRO A 18 8.29 -3.69 -12.37
CA PRO A 18 8.08 -2.78 -11.23
C PRO A 18 6.84 -1.88 -11.43
N MET A 19 6.29 -1.84 -12.65
CA MET A 19 5.03 -1.15 -12.98
C MET A 19 3.84 -2.07 -12.80
N ALA A 20 2.64 -1.50 -12.76
CA ALA A 20 1.38 -2.25 -12.70
C ALA A 20 1.25 -3.21 -13.89
N ILE A 21 0.93 -4.47 -13.59
CA ILE A 21 0.63 -5.52 -14.57
C ILE A 21 -0.54 -6.37 -14.05
N ASN A 22 -1.32 -6.97 -14.96
CA ASN A 22 -2.30 -7.97 -14.58
C ASN A 22 -1.59 -9.15 -13.90
N GLY A 23 -1.94 -9.41 -12.64
CA GLY A 23 -1.29 -10.40 -11.81
C GLY A 23 -1.51 -11.83 -12.30
N LYS A 24 -2.71 -12.18 -12.74
CA LYS A 24 -2.98 -13.56 -13.22
C LYS A 24 -2.21 -13.84 -14.49
N GLU A 25 -2.22 -12.91 -15.45
CA GLU A 25 -1.43 -13.03 -16.68
C GLU A 25 0.06 -13.16 -16.36
N PHE A 26 0.58 -12.29 -15.49
CA PHE A 26 1.96 -12.34 -15.04
C PHE A 26 2.33 -13.69 -14.42
N TRP A 27 1.53 -14.20 -13.48
CA TRP A 27 1.83 -15.46 -12.81
C TRP A 27 1.62 -16.70 -13.70
N ARG A 28 0.68 -16.68 -14.65
CA ARG A 28 0.49 -17.78 -15.61
C ARG A 28 1.73 -17.96 -16.50
N ALA A 29 2.32 -16.86 -16.95
CA ALA A 29 3.49 -16.87 -17.83
C ALA A 29 4.79 -17.36 -17.16
N ARG A 30 4.84 -17.43 -15.82
CA ARG A 30 6.05 -17.85 -15.09
C ARG A 30 6.17 -19.38 -15.02
N PRO A 31 7.40 -19.92 -15.10
CA PRO A 31 7.63 -21.32 -14.80
C PRO A 31 7.32 -21.62 -13.34
N GLU A 32 7.08 -22.89 -13.02
CA GLU A 32 7.02 -23.33 -11.63
C GLU A 32 8.36 -23.06 -10.93
N SER A 33 8.29 -22.74 -9.66
CA SER A 33 9.46 -22.40 -8.85
C SER A 33 9.27 -22.95 -7.44
N SER A 34 10.35 -23.47 -6.86
CA SER A 34 10.40 -23.86 -5.46
C SER A 34 10.44 -22.65 -4.52
N ALA A 35 10.59 -21.43 -5.04
CA ALA A 35 10.65 -20.22 -4.23
C ALA A 35 9.42 -20.09 -3.30
N SER A 36 9.70 -19.71 -2.06
CA SER A 36 8.70 -19.53 -1.01
C SER A 36 8.52 -18.05 -0.70
N LEU A 37 7.27 -17.64 -0.52
CA LEU A 37 6.90 -16.33 0.00
C LEU A 37 6.01 -16.56 1.22
N SER A 38 6.48 -16.11 2.37
CA SER A 38 5.72 -16.10 3.62
C SER A 38 5.30 -14.67 3.94
N ARG A 39 4.06 -14.49 4.40
CA ARG A 39 3.50 -13.18 4.77
C ARG A 39 2.84 -13.30 6.13
N TYR A 40 3.09 -12.31 6.98
CA TYR A 40 2.60 -12.29 8.35
C TYR A 40 1.77 -11.02 8.54
N PRO A 41 0.44 -11.08 8.35
CA PRO A 41 -0.42 -9.92 8.58
C PRO A 41 -0.35 -9.50 10.05
N VAL A 42 0.03 -8.26 10.30
CA VAL A 42 0.05 -7.65 11.64
C VAL A 42 -1.00 -6.56 11.78
N PHE A 43 -1.57 -6.14 10.66
CA PHE A 43 -2.66 -5.19 10.62
C PHE A 43 -3.61 -5.56 9.48
N ALA A 44 -4.90 -5.52 9.74
CA ALA A 44 -5.91 -5.58 8.70
C ALA A 44 -7.12 -4.73 9.05
N ASP A 45 -7.81 -4.26 8.02
CA ASP A 45 -9.06 -3.54 8.17
C ASP A 45 -9.98 -3.87 7.00
N VAL A 46 -11.28 -3.70 7.23
CA VAL A 46 -12.33 -3.92 6.25
C VAL A 46 -13.26 -2.72 6.24
N SER A 47 -13.74 -2.38 5.06
CA SER A 47 -14.85 -1.45 4.90
C SER A 47 -16.06 -1.89 5.73
N SER A 48 -16.77 -0.91 6.27
CA SER A 48 -18.05 -1.02 6.99
C SER A 48 -19.12 -1.82 6.25
N ASN A 49 -19.05 -1.93 4.92
CA ASN A 49 -19.95 -2.75 4.12
C ASN A 49 -19.35 -4.11 3.69
N GLY A 50 -18.10 -4.41 4.10
CA GLY A 50 -17.45 -5.70 3.84
C GLY A 50 -17.08 -5.96 2.39
N VAL A 51 -16.94 -4.92 1.55
CA VAL A 51 -16.63 -5.09 0.11
C VAL A 51 -15.13 -4.98 -0.16
N LEU A 52 -14.47 -4.01 0.47
CA LEU A 52 -13.02 -3.82 0.42
C LEU A 52 -12.39 -4.09 1.78
N GLY A 53 -11.16 -4.58 1.77
CA GLY A 53 -10.29 -4.65 2.95
C GLY A 53 -8.83 -4.58 2.55
N TYR A 54 -7.95 -4.48 3.53
CA TYR A 54 -6.51 -4.57 3.29
C TYR A 54 -5.81 -5.30 4.43
N THR A 55 -4.65 -5.85 4.11
CA THR A 55 -3.72 -6.44 5.09
C THR A 55 -2.33 -5.89 4.84
N THR A 56 -1.55 -5.68 5.89
CA THR A 56 -0.14 -5.31 5.80
C THR A 56 0.68 -5.96 6.90
N GLY A 57 1.97 -6.13 6.64
CA GLY A 57 2.94 -6.65 7.58
C GLY A 57 4.21 -7.16 6.91
N PRO A 58 5.08 -7.82 7.70
CA PRO A 58 6.33 -8.32 7.18
C PRO A 58 6.13 -9.53 6.27
N GLY A 59 7.06 -9.67 5.33
CA GLY A 59 7.16 -10.79 4.40
C GLY A 59 8.59 -11.31 4.30
N GLU A 60 8.70 -12.60 4.05
CA GLU A 60 9.96 -13.28 3.78
C GLU A 60 9.90 -13.97 2.42
N PHE A 61 10.85 -13.65 1.55
CA PHE A 61 11.06 -14.35 0.29
C PHE A 61 12.33 -15.21 0.34
N ARG A 62 12.18 -16.48 -0.03
CA ARG A 62 13.24 -17.48 -0.06
C ARG A 62 13.35 -18.10 -1.46
N PRO A 63 14.40 -17.79 -2.24
CA PRO A 63 14.48 -18.19 -3.65
C PRO A 63 14.46 -19.70 -3.90
N LYS A 64 15.05 -20.49 -3.00
CA LYS A 64 15.17 -21.96 -3.13
C LYS A 64 14.22 -22.73 -2.21
N GLY A 65 13.16 -22.07 -1.73
CA GLY A 65 12.10 -22.69 -0.91
C GLY A 65 12.27 -22.51 0.59
N LYS A 66 11.39 -23.11 1.38
CA LYS A 66 11.24 -22.82 2.83
C LYS A 66 12.51 -23.03 3.65
N SER A 67 13.36 -23.97 3.25
CA SER A 67 14.62 -24.30 3.94
C SER A 67 15.83 -23.49 3.46
N ASP A 68 15.66 -22.61 2.45
CA ASP A 68 16.74 -21.75 1.98
C ASP A 68 17.15 -20.77 3.07
N THR A 69 18.45 -20.65 3.33
CA THR A 69 19.02 -19.72 4.31
C THR A 69 19.11 -18.29 3.76
N THR A 70 18.99 -18.12 2.44
CA THR A 70 18.89 -16.81 1.78
C THR A 70 17.48 -16.26 1.95
N VAL A 71 17.35 -15.16 2.68
CA VAL A 71 16.05 -14.52 2.98
C VAL A 71 16.08 -13.06 2.58
N TYR A 72 15.09 -12.64 1.80
CA TYR A 72 14.79 -11.25 1.51
C TYR A 72 13.60 -10.81 2.34
N TYR A 73 13.73 -9.66 3.00
CA TYR A 73 12.71 -9.12 3.89
C TYR A 73 11.99 -7.95 3.22
N SER A 74 10.69 -7.89 3.44
CA SER A 74 9.82 -6.87 2.86
C SER A 74 8.70 -6.49 3.82
N GLU A 75 8.13 -5.32 3.60
CA GLU A 75 6.80 -4.98 4.09
C GLU A 75 5.82 -5.04 2.92
N TYR A 76 4.74 -5.78 3.09
CA TYR A 76 3.74 -5.94 2.05
C TYR A 76 2.46 -5.18 2.38
N ALA A 77 1.71 -4.84 1.34
CA ALA A 77 0.35 -4.36 1.42
C ALA A 77 -0.49 -5.04 0.35
N THR A 78 -1.61 -5.62 0.76
CA THR A 78 -2.54 -6.31 -0.12
C THR A 78 -3.92 -5.71 0.04
N ILE A 79 -4.55 -5.30 -1.07
CA ILE A 79 -5.95 -4.90 -1.12
C ILE A 79 -6.79 -6.12 -1.48
N TRP A 80 -7.80 -6.40 -0.67
CA TRP A 80 -8.75 -7.48 -0.84
C TRP A 80 -10.09 -6.91 -1.27
N ARG A 81 -10.71 -7.57 -2.25
CA ARG A 81 -12.06 -7.25 -2.71
C ARG A 81 -12.93 -8.48 -2.64
N LYS A 82 -14.08 -8.35 -1.98
CA LYS A 82 -15.11 -9.38 -1.94
C LYS A 82 -15.73 -9.51 -3.33
N GLN A 83 -15.75 -10.73 -3.84
CA GLN A 83 -16.34 -11.06 -5.14
C GLN A 83 -17.85 -11.35 -4.98
N ALA A 84 -18.55 -11.50 -6.11
CA ALA A 84 -19.98 -11.79 -6.12
C ALA A 84 -20.34 -13.12 -5.44
N ASP A 85 -19.41 -14.10 -5.45
CA ASP A 85 -19.56 -15.40 -4.77
C ASP A 85 -19.32 -15.32 -3.24
N GLY A 86 -18.97 -14.14 -2.73
CA GLY A 86 -18.70 -13.89 -1.32
C GLY A 86 -17.25 -14.11 -0.88
N ASN A 87 -16.39 -14.69 -1.73
CA ASN A 87 -14.98 -14.89 -1.42
C ASN A 87 -14.18 -13.59 -1.60
N TYR A 88 -13.12 -13.40 -0.82
CA TYR A 88 -12.17 -12.32 -1.05
C TYR A 88 -11.09 -12.75 -2.05
N LYS A 89 -10.80 -11.87 -3.01
CA LYS A 89 -9.66 -12.01 -3.92
C LYS A 89 -8.79 -10.75 -3.85
N VAL A 90 -7.52 -10.90 -4.15
CA VAL A 90 -6.52 -9.83 -4.18
C VAL A 90 -6.78 -8.93 -5.40
N ALA A 91 -7.19 -7.70 -5.15
CA ALA A 91 -7.35 -6.67 -6.16
C ALA A 91 -6.02 -5.97 -6.47
N LEU A 92 -5.14 -5.86 -5.48
CA LEU A 92 -3.83 -5.24 -5.64
C LEU A 92 -2.84 -5.81 -4.62
N ASP A 93 -1.61 -6.10 -5.06
CA ASP A 93 -0.51 -6.49 -4.17
C ASP A 93 0.76 -5.69 -4.47
N ILE A 94 1.31 -5.04 -3.45
CA ILE A 94 2.52 -4.22 -3.53
C ILE A 94 3.38 -4.43 -2.28
N GLY A 95 4.68 -4.19 -2.40
CA GLY A 95 5.58 -4.23 -1.25
C GLY A 95 6.82 -3.35 -1.45
N VAL A 96 7.57 -3.22 -0.36
CA VAL A 96 8.86 -2.54 -0.30
C VAL A 96 9.86 -3.42 0.43
N SER A 97 11.14 -3.35 0.06
CA SER A 97 12.17 -4.20 0.67
C SER A 97 12.87 -3.46 1.81
N HIS A 98 13.40 -4.20 2.77
CA HIS A 98 14.27 -3.64 3.81
C HIS A 98 15.29 -4.67 4.29
N ASN A 99 16.27 -4.22 5.08
CA ASN A 99 17.23 -5.11 5.72
C ASN A 99 16.56 -6.01 6.75
N LYS A 100 17.22 -7.11 7.13
CA LYS A 100 16.73 -8.02 8.17
C LYS A 100 16.34 -7.24 9.44
N PRO A 101 15.11 -7.41 9.95
CA PRO A 101 14.69 -6.77 11.20
C PRO A 101 15.44 -7.36 12.41
N LEU A 102 15.67 -6.52 13.41
CA LEU A 102 16.26 -6.95 14.70
C LEU A 102 15.29 -7.80 15.51
N SER A 103 13.99 -7.53 15.40
CA SER A 103 12.91 -8.29 15.99
C SER A 103 11.78 -8.49 14.97
N PHE A 104 11.17 -9.66 14.99
CA PHE A 104 10.04 -9.98 14.13
C PHE A 104 8.77 -9.90 14.99
N ASP A 105 8.13 -8.74 14.99
CA ASP A 105 6.86 -8.56 15.69
C ASP A 105 5.71 -8.98 14.75
N THR A 106 4.95 -9.99 15.16
CA THR A 106 3.76 -10.47 14.45
C THR A 106 2.47 -10.14 15.20
N ASN A 107 2.53 -9.23 16.19
CA ASN A 107 1.37 -8.87 16.98
C ASN A 107 0.31 -8.21 16.10
N TRP A 108 -0.91 -8.71 16.26
CA TRP A 108 -2.06 -8.19 15.53
C TRP A 108 -2.60 -6.93 16.19
N GLU A 109 -2.75 -5.87 15.41
CA GLU A 109 -3.44 -4.65 15.81
C GLU A 109 -4.78 -4.53 15.09
N SER A 110 -5.82 -4.14 15.84
CA SER A 110 -7.15 -3.87 15.26
C SER A 110 -7.32 -2.39 14.94
N PRO A 111 -7.99 -2.07 13.82
CA PRO A 111 -8.25 -0.69 13.42
C PRO A 111 -9.21 -0.01 14.39
N LYS A 112 -9.14 1.32 14.47
CA LYS A 112 -10.16 2.12 15.16
C LYS A 112 -11.50 2.01 14.43
N THR A 113 -12.59 1.93 15.19
CA THR A 113 -13.95 1.92 14.66
C THR A 113 -14.20 3.18 13.81
N SER A 114 -14.81 3.00 12.64
CA SER A 114 -15.18 4.09 11.76
C SER A 114 -16.54 4.69 12.08
N ALA A 115 -16.75 5.91 11.58
CA ALA A 115 -18.01 6.63 11.69
C ALA A 115 -19.07 6.08 10.70
N LYS A 116 -20.34 6.47 10.90
CA LYS A 116 -21.42 6.20 9.94
C LYS A 116 -21.09 6.82 8.58
N VAL A 117 -21.22 6.01 7.52
CA VAL A 117 -21.01 6.44 6.13
C VAL A 117 -22.30 7.01 5.57
N SER A 118 -22.24 8.23 5.03
CA SER A 118 -23.27 8.79 4.16
C SER A 118 -22.81 8.74 2.70
N GLU A 119 -23.74 8.69 1.74
CA GLU A 119 -23.39 8.73 0.31
C GLU A 119 -22.65 10.01 -0.07
N GLU A 120 -23.00 11.14 0.53
CA GLU A 120 -22.28 12.41 0.34
C GLU A 120 -20.80 12.28 0.74
N ASN A 121 -20.52 11.75 1.93
CA ASN A 121 -19.16 11.59 2.42
C ASN A 121 -18.37 10.59 1.57
N LYS A 122 -19.01 9.56 1.03
CA LYS A 122 -18.37 8.60 0.11
C LYS A 122 -17.90 9.27 -1.19
N LEU A 123 -18.70 10.17 -1.75
CA LEU A 123 -18.35 10.93 -2.96
C LEU A 123 -17.19 11.91 -2.75
N LEU A 124 -16.89 12.26 -1.49
CA LEU A 124 -15.76 13.14 -1.16
C LEU A 124 -14.39 12.45 -1.21
N ALA A 125 -14.32 11.13 -1.32
CA ALA A 125 -13.03 10.39 -1.32
C ALA A 125 -12.03 10.97 -2.33
N ALA A 126 -12.44 11.11 -3.59
CA ALA A 126 -11.60 11.63 -4.66
C ALA A 126 -11.13 13.08 -4.38
N LYS A 127 -11.98 13.91 -3.77
CA LYS A 127 -11.64 15.29 -3.41
C LYS A 127 -10.51 15.32 -2.37
N PHE A 128 -10.60 14.52 -1.31
CA PHE A 128 -9.56 14.45 -0.27
C PHE A 128 -8.26 13.88 -0.81
N ILE A 129 -8.33 12.82 -1.63
CA ILE A 129 -7.17 12.21 -2.29
C ILE A 129 -6.44 13.24 -3.16
N ASN A 130 -7.15 13.95 -4.03
CA ASN A 130 -6.55 14.99 -4.88
C ASN A 130 -5.97 16.14 -4.04
N SER A 131 -6.69 16.56 -2.99
CA SER A 131 -6.22 17.62 -2.07
C SER A 131 -4.90 17.24 -1.38
N PHE A 132 -4.71 15.96 -1.05
CA PHE A 132 -3.43 15.48 -0.53
C PHE A 132 -2.32 15.60 -1.58
N PHE A 133 -2.51 15.11 -2.81
CA PHE A 133 -1.47 15.17 -3.83
C PHE A 133 -1.09 16.61 -4.20
N ASP A 134 -2.08 17.51 -4.27
CA ASP A 134 -1.86 18.94 -4.48
C ASP A 134 -1.10 19.57 -3.32
N THR A 135 -1.48 19.25 -2.07
CA THR A 135 -0.80 19.74 -0.87
C THR A 135 0.63 19.21 -0.79
N ALA A 136 0.85 17.93 -1.09
CA ALA A 136 2.16 17.31 -1.09
C ALA A 136 3.08 17.96 -2.14
N THR A 137 2.56 18.26 -3.33
CA THR A 137 3.30 18.90 -4.41
C THR A 137 3.64 20.36 -4.12
N THR A 138 2.70 21.11 -3.52
CA THR A 138 2.83 22.57 -3.34
C THR A 138 3.42 22.97 -1.98
N LYS A 139 3.14 22.20 -0.93
CA LYS A 139 3.52 22.48 0.46
C LYS A 139 4.46 21.44 1.06
N GLY A 140 4.71 20.33 0.36
CA GLY A 140 5.56 19.23 0.79
C GLY A 140 4.82 18.11 1.52
N LEU A 141 5.33 16.88 1.41
CA LEU A 141 4.74 15.67 1.99
C LEU A 141 4.49 15.77 3.50
N GLY A 142 5.40 16.39 4.26
CA GLY A 142 5.26 16.47 5.72
C GLY A 142 4.06 17.30 6.15
N LYS A 143 3.76 18.39 5.44
CA LYS A 143 2.54 19.17 5.68
C LYS A 143 1.30 18.42 5.20
N ALA A 144 1.39 17.68 4.10
CA ALA A 144 0.28 16.86 3.62
C ALA A 144 -0.08 15.75 4.62
N TYR A 145 0.90 15.01 5.17
CA TYR A 145 0.61 14.00 6.19
C TYR A 145 0.03 14.59 7.48
N LYS A 146 0.50 15.76 7.93
CA LYS A 146 -0.13 16.46 9.08
C LYS A 146 -1.62 16.73 8.88
N MET A 147 -2.04 17.00 7.64
CA MET A 147 -3.42 17.33 7.29
C MET A 147 -4.28 16.11 7.00
N PHE A 148 -3.73 15.08 6.35
CA PHE A 148 -4.52 14.02 5.74
C PHE A 148 -4.28 12.63 6.34
N ALA A 149 -3.24 12.40 7.14
CA ALA A 149 -3.03 11.08 7.75
C ALA A 149 -3.85 10.87 9.02
N ALA A 150 -4.27 9.63 9.26
CA ALA A 150 -4.77 9.18 10.55
C ALA A 150 -3.62 9.13 11.57
N GLU A 151 -3.93 9.25 12.87
CA GLU A 151 -2.90 9.32 13.92
C GLU A 151 -2.01 8.08 13.98
N ASP A 152 -2.58 6.91 13.69
CA ASP A 152 -1.97 5.57 13.71
C ASP A 152 -1.65 5.04 12.29
N ALA A 153 -1.67 5.91 11.28
CA ALA A 153 -1.39 5.53 9.91
C ALA A 153 0.00 4.86 9.76
N ARG A 154 0.08 3.88 8.86
CA ARG A 154 1.29 3.11 8.58
C ARG A 154 1.91 3.56 7.27
N PHE A 155 3.23 3.77 7.25
CA PHE A 155 3.95 4.24 6.07
C PHE A 155 5.07 3.28 5.72
N LEU A 156 4.99 2.71 4.52
CA LEU A 156 5.96 1.75 3.99
C LEU A 156 6.88 2.47 2.99
N ARG A 157 8.18 2.38 3.23
CA ARG A 157 9.23 3.00 2.42
C ARG A 157 10.32 1.98 2.14
N ASP A 158 10.78 1.93 0.90
CA ASP A 158 11.90 1.06 0.55
C ASP A 158 13.17 1.41 1.33
N GLY A 159 13.86 0.36 1.79
CA GLY A 159 15.03 0.43 2.65
C GLY A 159 14.73 0.76 4.12
N LYS A 160 13.48 0.98 4.53
CA LYS A 160 13.11 1.35 5.91
C LYS A 160 12.09 0.38 6.50
N PHE A 161 12.14 0.21 7.82
CA PHE A 161 11.07 -0.42 8.58
C PHE A 161 9.79 0.46 8.53
N PRO A 162 8.60 -0.13 8.77
CA PRO A 162 7.35 0.64 8.83
C PRO A 162 7.45 1.84 9.76
N ILE A 163 7.08 3.00 9.26
CA ILE A 163 6.91 4.18 10.10
C ILE A 163 5.46 4.16 10.58
N ILE A 164 5.27 4.06 11.90
CA ILE A 164 3.95 4.04 12.52
C ILE A 164 3.63 5.42 13.07
N GLY A 165 2.47 5.94 12.68
CA GLY A 165 1.88 7.15 13.20
C GLY A 165 2.23 8.44 12.45
N LYS A 166 1.24 9.33 12.37
CA LYS A 166 1.31 10.60 11.63
C LYS A 166 2.47 11.48 12.07
N ALA A 167 2.72 11.57 13.37
CA ALA A 167 3.78 12.42 13.92
C ALA A 167 5.16 12.02 13.37
N ASN A 168 5.47 10.72 13.41
CA ASN A 168 6.74 10.16 12.94
C ASN A 168 6.89 10.34 11.43
N ALA A 169 5.84 10.04 10.67
CA ALA A 169 5.85 10.19 9.21
C ALA A 169 6.01 11.65 8.76
N SER A 170 5.40 12.59 9.49
CA SER A 170 5.46 14.02 9.16
C SER A 170 6.81 14.67 9.50
N ALA A 171 7.51 14.14 10.50
CA ALA A 171 8.83 14.63 10.93
C ALA A 171 9.98 14.04 10.09
N GLY A 172 9.84 12.79 9.63
CA GLY A 172 10.90 12.06 8.92
C GLY A 172 11.05 12.36 7.42
N ILE A 173 10.53 13.50 6.93
CA ILE A 173 10.54 13.83 5.51
C ILE A 173 11.65 14.82 5.20
N GLU A 174 12.57 14.38 4.34
CA GLU A 174 13.59 15.22 3.72
C GLU A 174 12.93 16.27 2.82
N ASN A 175 13.56 17.45 2.70
CA ASN A 175 13.13 18.57 1.83
C ASN A 175 13.25 18.20 0.34
N SER A 176 12.43 17.27 -0.10
CA SER A 176 12.36 16.76 -1.47
C SER A 176 11.16 17.34 -2.19
N LYS A 177 11.34 17.69 -3.46
CA LYS A 177 10.24 18.12 -4.34
C LYS A 177 9.63 16.88 -4.96
N ILE A 178 8.36 16.63 -4.65
CA ILE A 178 7.60 15.52 -5.21
C ILE A 178 6.57 16.03 -6.22
N THR A 179 6.34 15.23 -7.26
CA THR A 179 5.20 15.36 -8.18
C THR A 179 4.57 14.00 -8.39
N PHE A 180 3.28 13.97 -8.72
CA PHE A 180 2.51 12.75 -8.93
C PHE A 180 2.02 12.65 -10.36
N GLY A 181 1.74 11.43 -10.81
CA GLY A 181 1.16 11.16 -12.11
C GLY A 181 -0.22 11.80 -12.26
N LYS A 182 -0.54 12.27 -13.46
CA LYS A 182 -1.84 12.90 -13.78
C LYS A 182 -3.03 11.95 -13.61
N SER A 183 -2.80 10.64 -13.75
CA SER A 183 -3.83 9.60 -13.60
C SER A 183 -3.72 8.99 -12.21
N VAL A 184 -4.77 9.18 -11.40
CA VAL A 184 -4.93 8.51 -10.11
C VAL A 184 -6.05 7.49 -10.25
N THR A 185 -5.74 6.22 -10.05
CA THR A 185 -6.77 5.19 -9.93
C THR A 185 -7.36 5.29 -8.53
N ILE A 186 -8.69 5.36 -8.40
CA ILE A 186 -9.39 5.43 -7.10
C ILE A 186 -10.51 4.39 -7.10
N GLN A 187 -10.58 3.57 -6.06
CA GLN A 187 -11.73 2.73 -5.77
C GLN A 187 -12.12 2.89 -4.30
N SER A 188 -13.42 2.91 -4.01
CA SER A 188 -13.93 3.01 -2.63
C SER A 188 -15.19 2.17 -2.43
N ALA A 189 -15.38 1.70 -1.20
CA ALA A 189 -16.57 1.00 -0.74
C ALA A 189 -16.79 1.30 0.75
N GLY A 190 -18.00 1.74 1.08
CA GLY A 190 -18.31 2.22 2.42
C GLY A 190 -17.38 3.37 2.83
N ASP A 191 -16.70 3.18 3.95
CA ASP A 191 -15.73 4.07 4.60
C ASP A 191 -14.28 3.78 4.19
N LEU A 192 -14.02 2.85 3.27
CA LEU A 192 -12.66 2.50 2.85
C LEU A 192 -12.46 2.77 1.36
N GLY A 193 -11.28 3.23 0.98
CA GLY A 193 -10.88 3.34 -0.41
C GLY A 193 -9.37 3.23 -0.56
N TYR A 194 -8.92 3.03 -1.79
CA TYR A 194 -7.51 3.07 -2.11
C TYR A 194 -7.26 3.88 -3.37
N SER A 195 -6.05 4.44 -3.45
CA SER A 195 -5.57 5.17 -4.62
C SER A 195 -4.21 4.69 -5.08
N VAL A 196 -3.97 4.70 -6.39
CA VAL A 196 -2.68 4.36 -6.99
C VAL A 196 -2.30 5.42 -8.02
N THR A 197 -1.08 5.92 -7.94
CA THR A 197 -0.47 6.78 -8.97
C THR A 197 1.05 6.60 -8.98
N THR A 198 1.71 7.16 -9.99
CA THR A 198 3.18 7.25 -10.03
C THR A 198 3.65 8.49 -9.26
N TYR A 199 4.90 8.49 -8.80
CA TYR A 199 5.56 9.70 -8.31
C TYR A 199 6.92 9.92 -8.97
N GLU A 200 7.33 11.17 -9.03
CA GLU A 200 8.72 11.58 -9.26
C GLU A 200 9.17 12.47 -8.10
N MET A 201 10.31 12.14 -7.49
CA MET A 201 10.87 12.85 -6.35
C MET A 201 12.30 13.32 -6.66
N LYS A 202 12.54 14.61 -6.45
CA LYS A 202 13.85 15.25 -6.57
C LYS A 202 14.39 15.61 -5.19
N ASP A 203 15.57 15.12 -4.87
CA ASP A 203 16.33 15.51 -3.68
C ASP A 203 17.42 16.53 -4.07
N GLY A 204 17.09 17.82 -4.03
CA GLY A 204 17.98 18.88 -4.53
C GLY A 204 18.38 18.69 -6.00
N ASP A 205 19.67 18.85 -6.30
CA ASP A 205 20.27 18.60 -7.64
C ASP A 205 20.61 17.12 -7.88
N LYS A 206 20.19 16.21 -6.99
CA LYS A 206 20.45 14.76 -7.15
C LYS A 206 19.44 14.09 -8.09
N LYS A 207 19.71 12.81 -8.35
CA LYS A 207 18.92 11.90 -9.20
C LYS A 207 17.42 11.95 -8.89
N ILE A 208 16.62 11.87 -9.96
CA ILE A 208 15.15 11.78 -9.91
C ILE A 208 14.78 10.34 -9.54
N LYS A 209 14.19 10.14 -8.36
CA LYS A 209 13.60 8.86 -7.99
C LYS A 209 12.18 8.77 -8.55
N LYS A 210 11.85 7.69 -9.23
CA LYS A 210 10.50 7.41 -9.73
C LYS A 210 9.93 6.18 -9.04
N GLY A 211 8.61 6.11 -8.92
CA GLY A 211 7.99 4.95 -8.30
C GLY A 211 6.47 4.97 -8.35
N ILE A 212 5.89 4.03 -7.64
CA ILE A 212 4.45 3.90 -7.40
C ILE A 212 4.15 4.34 -5.98
N VAL A 213 3.08 5.13 -5.83
CA VAL A 213 2.44 5.36 -4.55
C VAL A 213 1.10 4.63 -4.53
N MET A 214 0.88 3.82 -3.50
CA MET A 214 -0.43 3.23 -3.17
C MET A 214 -0.84 3.72 -1.79
N GLN A 215 -2.06 4.24 -1.67
CA GLN A 215 -2.60 4.70 -0.40
C GLN A 215 -3.92 4.01 -0.11
N VAL A 216 -4.14 3.65 1.14
CA VAL A 216 -5.45 3.30 1.68
C VAL A 216 -5.97 4.46 2.51
N TRP A 217 -7.22 4.79 2.28
CA TRP A 217 -7.95 5.88 2.88
C TRP A 217 -9.14 5.33 3.65
N LYS A 218 -9.40 5.90 4.82
CA LYS A 218 -10.55 5.57 5.65
C LYS A 218 -11.31 6.83 6.07
N LEU A 219 -12.63 6.75 6.11
CA LEU A 219 -13.52 7.84 6.50
C LEU A 219 -13.69 7.88 8.03
N PHE A 220 -13.25 8.96 8.65
CA PHE A 220 -13.44 9.26 10.07
C PHE A 220 -14.16 10.61 10.20
N ASP A 221 -15.32 10.63 10.86
CA ASP A 221 -16.08 11.86 11.15
C ASP A 221 -16.22 12.81 9.93
N GLY A 222 -16.56 12.26 8.77
CA GLY A 222 -16.75 13.01 7.52
C GLY A 222 -15.47 13.42 6.80
N LYS A 223 -14.30 12.99 7.28
CA LYS A 223 -13.00 13.26 6.65
C LYS A 223 -12.32 11.98 6.23
N TRP A 224 -11.91 11.91 4.97
CA TRP A 224 -11.06 10.82 4.49
C TRP A 224 -9.63 11.06 4.94
N GLN A 225 -9.06 10.06 5.60
CA GLN A 225 -7.69 10.09 6.10
C GLN A 225 -6.89 8.89 5.59
N ILE A 226 -5.61 9.09 5.33
CA ILE A 226 -4.67 8.03 4.94
C ILE A 226 -4.43 7.15 6.16
N VAL A 227 -4.65 5.84 6.03
CA VAL A 227 -4.37 4.82 7.06
C VAL A 227 -3.20 3.91 6.68
N LEU A 228 -2.90 3.78 5.39
CA LEU A 228 -1.72 3.08 4.88
C LEU A 228 -1.17 3.83 3.66
N ASP A 229 0.14 4.03 3.60
CA ASP A 229 0.80 4.72 2.48
C ASP A 229 2.09 3.99 2.10
N VAL A 230 2.19 3.57 0.83
CA VAL A 230 3.27 2.75 0.31
C VAL A 230 3.95 3.51 -0.82
N PHE A 231 5.24 3.80 -0.66
CA PHE A 231 6.09 4.34 -1.72
C PHE A 231 7.06 3.27 -2.17
N SER A 232 6.81 2.69 -3.34
CA SER A 232 7.64 1.64 -3.93
C SER A 232 8.44 2.22 -5.11
N PRO A 233 9.78 2.38 -4.99
CA PRO A 233 10.60 2.91 -6.05
C PRO A 233 10.68 1.92 -7.23
N ILE A 234 10.75 2.47 -8.43
CA ILE A 234 11.12 1.70 -9.62
C ILE A 234 12.66 1.78 -9.73
N PRO A 235 13.37 0.65 -9.68
CA PRO A 235 14.84 0.65 -9.80
C PRO A 235 15.29 1.32 -11.11
N GLU A 236 16.37 2.11 -11.04
CA GLU A 236 17.07 2.58 -12.24
C GLU A 236 17.65 1.36 -12.97
N LYS A 237 17.48 1.32 -14.31
CA LYS A 237 18.07 0.27 -15.17
C LYS A 237 19.57 0.41 -15.26
#